data_AF-A0A354URY9-F1
#
_entry.id   AF-A0A354URY9-F1
#
_cell.length_a   1.000
_cell.length_b   1.000
_cell.length_c   1.000
_cell.angle_alpha   90.00
_cell.angle_beta   90.00
_cell.angle_gamma   90.00
#
_symmetry.space_group_name_H-M   'P 1'
#
loop_
_entity.id
_entity.type
_entity.pdbx_description
1 polymer ?
#
loop_
_entity_poly.entity_id
_entity_poly.type
_entity_poly.pdbx_seq_one_letter_code
_entity_poly.pdbx_strand_id
1 'polypeptide(L)'
;TTACMYEVLKAGGFTNGGLNFDAKARRQSNTFEDIFLSYIAGMDSFALGLIKAQAIIDDGRIDEFKKERYSSYESGIGKSIIDGRETLESLAKYAADLTDVKAESGRQEYLENVLNDILFG
;
A
#
# COMPACT_ATOMS: atom_id res chain seq x y z
N THR A 1 12.27 -0.05 -2.04
CA THR A 1 11.98 1.37 -2.37
C THR A 1 10.60 1.54 -2.99
N THR A 2 10.13 0.64 -3.87
CA THR A 2 8.79 0.71 -4.51
C THR A 2 7.64 0.92 -3.52
N ALA A 3 7.47 0.05 -2.53
CA ALA A 3 6.39 0.18 -1.54
C ALA A 3 6.45 1.51 -0.76
N CYS A 4 7.64 2.04 -0.50
CA CYS A 4 7.79 3.35 0.13
C CYS A 4 7.31 4.48 -0.79
N MET A 5 7.72 4.46 -2.07
CA MET A 5 7.28 5.48 -3.03
C MET A 5 5.79 5.38 -3.35
N TYR A 6 5.19 4.19 -3.29
CA TYR A 6 3.75 3.99 -3.41
C TYR A 6 2.98 4.80 -2.36
N GLU A 7 3.37 4.69 -1.09
CA GLU A 7 2.75 5.47 -0.01
C GLU A 7 2.99 6.97 -0.17
N VAL A 8 4.20 7.38 -0.56
CA VAL A 8 4.52 8.80 -0.83
C VAL A 8 3.60 9.36 -1.92
N LEU A 9 3.41 8.64 -3.02
CA LEU A 9 2.52 9.05 -4.10
C LEU A 9 1.06 9.09 -3.66
N LYS A 10 0.58 8.07 -2.96
CA LYS A 10 -0.79 8.02 -2.42
C LYS A 10 -1.08 9.14 -1.41
N ALA A 11 -0.06 9.61 -0.70
CA ALA A 11 -0.15 10.76 0.19
C ALA A 11 -0.11 12.13 -0.52
N GLY A 12 0.03 12.15 -1.85
CA GLY A 12 0.11 13.39 -2.65
C GLY A 12 1.52 13.93 -2.87
N GLY A 13 2.55 13.13 -2.59
CA GLY A 13 3.96 13.51 -2.77
C GLY A 13 4.53 14.34 -1.63
N PHE A 14 5.77 14.81 -1.80
CA PHE A 14 6.45 15.64 -0.81
C PHE A 14 5.96 17.09 -0.86
N THR A 15 5.82 17.72 0.31
CA THR A 15 5.50 19.15 0.46
C THR A 15 6.75 19.93 0.90
N ASN A 16 7.18 19.72 2.15
CA ASN A 16 8.34 20.37 2.76
C ASN A 16 9.43 19.37 3.19
N GLY A 17 9.36 18.14 2.66
CA GLY A 17 10.28 17.05 2.97
C GLY A 17 10.93 16.47 1.72
N GLY A 18 11.67 15.38 1.89
CA GLY A 18 12.30 14.66 0.78
C GLY A 18 12.99 13.39 1.26
N LEU A 19 13.71 12.76 0.35
CA LEU A 19 14.50 11.57 0.64
C LEU A 19 15.89 11.97 1.14
N ASN A 20 16.04 12.09 2.46
CA ASN A 20 17.35 12.26 3.08
C ASN A 20 18.08 10.91 3.13
N PHE A 21 19.25 10.82 2.49
CA PHE A 21 20.12 9.65 2.59
C PHE A 21 20.89 9.65 3.90
N ASP A 22 20.18 9.42 5.01
CA ASP A 22 20.77 9.13 6.33
C ASP A 22 21.32 7.69 6.35
N ALA A 23 22.31 7.47 5.49
CA ALA A 23 22.94 6.20 5.24
C ALA A 23 24.45 6.38 5.22
N LYS A 24 25.16 5.26 5.36
CA LYS A 24 26.62 5.21 5.30
C LYS A 24 27.09 4.03 4.49
N ALA A 25 28.22 4.23 3.81
CA ALA A 25 28.99 3.14 3.22
C ALA A 25 29.30 2.07 4.28
N ARG A 26 29.42 0.82 3.84
CA ARG A 26 29.81 -0.27 4.74
C ARG A 26 31.25 -0.07 5.19
N ARG A 27 31.65 -0.68 6.31
CA ARG A 27 33.00 -0.52 6.86
C ARG A 27 34.10 -0.94 5.88
N GLN A 28 33.83 -1.93 5.03
CA GLN A 28 34.75 -2.42 4.01
C GLN A 28 34.74 -1.60 2.72
N SER A 29 33.70 -0.77 2.50
CA SER A 29 33.60 0.17 1.39
C SER A 29 34.24 1.49 1.83
N ASN A 30 35.57 1.53 1.80
CA ASN A 30 36.40 2.51 2.50
C ASN A 30 37.19 3.44 1.57
N THR A 31 36.87 3.45 0.27
CA THR A 31 37.42 4.40 -0.71
C THR A 31 36.54 5.63 -0.86
N PHE A 32 37.03 6.68 -1.53
CA PHE A 32 36.19 7.85 -1.84
C PHE A 32 35.13 7.49 -2.89
N GLU A 33 35.48 6.64 -3.85
CA GLU A 33 34.61 6.13 -4.89
C GLU A 33 33.41 5.37 -4.30
N ASP A 34 33.62 4.62 -3.22
CA ASP A 34 32.56 3.92 -2.50
C ASP A 34 31.47 4.86 -1.96
N ILE A 35 31.83 6.10 -1.59
CA ILE A 35 30.84 7.10 -1.18
C ILE A 35 29.94 7.39 -2.37
N PHE A 36 30.49 7.72 -3.53
CA PHE A 36 29.69 8.00 -4.73
C PHE A 36 28.84 6.80 -5.15
N LEU A 37 29.43 5.60 -5.21
CA LEU A 37 28.71 4.38 -5.59
C LEU A 37 27.53 4.09 -4.63
N SER A 38 27.71 4.35 -3.32
CA SER A 38 26.63 4.12 -2.34
C SER A 38 25.43 5.07 -2.54
N TYR A 39 25.68 6.34 -2.89
CA TYR A 39 24.62 7.30 -3.16
C TYR A 39 23.96 7.02 -4.51
N ILE A 40 24.72 6.71 -5.57
CA ILE A 40 24.18 6.29 -6.86
C ILE A 40 23.24 5.11 -6.69
N ALA A 41 23.66 4.06 -5.98
CA ALA A 41 22.83 2.89 -5.71
C ALA A 41 21.52 3.25 -4.98
N GLY A 42 21.60 4.14 -3.98
CA GLY A 42 20.41 4.63 -3.28
C GLY A 42 19.46 5.42 -4.17
N MET A 43 20.00 6.36 -4.95
CA MET A 43 19.25 7.22 -5.85
C MET A 43 18.56 6.41 -6.96
N ASP A 44 19.28 5.51 -7.63
CA ASP A 44 18.73 4.66 -8.69
C ASP A 44 17.65 3.71 -8.14
N SER A 45 17.88 3.14 -6.95
CA SER A 45 16.88 2.28 -6.30
C SER A 45 15.58 3.03 -5.99
N PHE A 46 15.67 4.29 -5.53
CA PHE A 46 14.48 5.11 -5.27
C PHE A 46 13.84 5.63 -6.57
N ALA A 47 14.62 5.97 -7.59
CA ALA A 47 14.10 6.36 -8.91
C ALA A 47 13.31 5.21 -9.56
N LEU A 48 13.88 4.00 -9.60
CA LEU A 48 13.15 2.82 -10.08
C LEU A 48 11.92 2.52 -9.22
N GLY A 49 12.07 2.64 -7.89
CA GLY A 49 10.97 2.47 -6.95
C GLY A 49 9.81 3.45 -7.22
N LEU A 50 10.10 4.70 -7.55
CA LEU A 50 9.11 5.71 -7.91
C LEU A 50 8.38 5.34 -9.22
N ILE A 51 9.12 4.95 -10.26
CA ILE A 51 8.53 4.54 -11.55
C ILE A 51 7.59 3.34 -11.35
N LYS A 52 8.05 2.32 -10.63
CA LYS A 52 7.24 1.11 -10.39
C LYS A 52 6.06 1.39 -9.45
N ALA A 53 6.21 2.28 -8.48
CA ALA A 53 5.11 2.70 -7.62
C ALA A 53 3.99 3.38 -8.40
N GLN A 54 4.34 4.29 -9.32
CA GLN A 54 3.37 4.91 -10.21
C GLN A 54 2.69 3.86 -11.10
N ALA A 55 3.45 2.92 -11.67
CA ALA A 55 2.88 1.84 -12.47
C ALA A 55 1.88 0.96 -11.67
N ILE A 56 2.12 0.70 -10.38
CA ILE A 56 1.17 0.00 -9.51
C ILE A 56 -0.12 0.79 -9.33
N ILE A 57 -0.02 2.10 -9.15
CA ILE A 57 -1.19 2.98 -9.01
C ILE A 57 -2.00 3.01 -10.31
N ASP A 58 -1.32 3.15 -11.45
CA ASP A 58 -1.95 3.23 -12.76
C ASP A 58 -2.60 1.89 -13.17
N ASP A 59 -1.98 0.76 -12.81
CA ASP A 59 -2.52 -0.59 -13.03
C ASP A 59 -3.84 -0.81 -12.25
N GLY A 60 -3.94 -0.30 -11.03
CA GLY A 60 -5.18 -0.22 -10.27
C GLY A 60 -5.72 -1.56 -9.72
N ARG A 61 -5.15 -2.73 -10.06
CA ARG A 61 -5.63 -4.03 -9.55
C ARG A 61 -5.64 -4.11 -8.02
N ILE A 62 -4.64 -3.52 -7.36
CA ILE A 62 -4.55 -3.50 -5.89
C ILE A 62 -5.61 -2.59 -5.28
N ASP A 63 -5.82 -1.40 -5.85
CA ASP A 63 -6.82 -0.44 -5.36
C ASP A 63 -8.25 -0.96 -5.60
N GLU A 64 -8.52 -1.61 -6.74
CA GLU A 64 -9.82 -2.22 -7.02
C GLU A 64 -10.10 -3.39 -6.06
N PHE A 65 -9.12 -4.27 -5.81
CA PHE A 65 -9.29 -5.33 -4.81
C PHE A 65 -9.64 -4.77 -3.43
N LYS A 66 -8.97 -3.69 -3.01
CA LYS A 66 -9.28 -3.02 -1.74
C LYS A 66 -10.71 -2.47 -1.75
N LYS A 67 -11.14 -1.82 -2.83
CA LYS A 67 -12.51 -1.29 -2.97
C LYS A 67 -13.56 -2.41 -2.89
N GLU A 68 -13.38 -3.49 -3.65
CA GLU A 68 -14.26 -4.66 -3.63
C GLU A 68 -14.35 -5.27 -2.22
N ARG A 69 -13.20 -5.51 -1.58
CA ARG A 69 -13.13 -6.13 -0.24
C ARG A 69 -13.88 -5.35 0.84
N TYR A 70 -13.96 -4.03 0.72
CA TYR A 70 -14.64 -3.16 1.68
C TYR A 70 -16.00 -2.63 1.19
N SER A 71 -16.51 -3.13 0.06
CA SER A 71 -17.78 -2.70 -0.55
C SER A 71 -19.00 -2.88 0.35
N SER A 72 -18.96 -3.78 1.34
CA SER A 72 -20.03 -3.99 2.33
C SER A 72 -20.28 -2.75 3.20
N TYR A 73 -19.32 -1.84 3.31
CA TYR A 73 -19.47 -0.56 4.02
C TYR A 73 -20.10 0.54 3.17
N GLU A 74 -20.29 0.34 1.86
CA GLU A 74 -20.92 1.33 0.98
C GLU A 74 -22.45 1.19 0.93
N SER A 75 -23.02 0.12 1.51
CA SER A 75 -24.45 -0.16 1.51
C SER A 75 -24.93 -0.84 2.80
N GLY A 76 -26.25 -0.97 2.95
CA GLY A 76 -26.88 -1.73 4.04
C GLY A 76 -26.42 -1.33 5.45
N ILE A 77 -26.18 -2.35 6.29
CA ILE A 77 -25.75 -2.16 7.67
C ILE A 77 -24.36 -1.49 7.76
N GLY A 78 -23.44 -1.83 6.85
CA GLY A 78 -22.10 -1.27 6.83
C GLY A 78 -22.11 0.24 6.57
N LYS A 79 -22.99 0.71 5.67
CA LYS A 79 -23.22 2.14 5.45
C LYS A 79 -23.76 2.84 6.70
N SER A 80 -24.73 2.24 7.38
CA SER A 80 -25.25 2.83 8.62
C SER A 80 -24.23 2.90 9.74
N ILE A 81 -23.29 1.93 9.80
CA ILE A 81 -22.15 1.98 10.73
C ILE A 81 -21.27 3.19 10.43
N ILE A 82 -20.83 3.38 9.19
CA ILE A 82 -19.94 4.52 8.84
C ILE A 82 -20.65 5.88 8.94
N ASP A 83 -21.96 5.93 8.73
CA ASP A 83 -22.79 7.12 8.89
C ASP A 83 -23.07 7.45 10.38
N GLY A 84 -22.60 6.61 11.32
CA GLY A 84 -22.80 6.80 12.76
C GLY A 84 -24.24 6.62 13.23
N ARG A 85 -25.06 5.84 12.50
CA ARG A 85 -26.49 5.62 12.78
C ARG A 85 -26.79 4.40 13.65
N GLU A 86 -25.79 3.57 13.90
CA GLU A 86 -25.95 2.31 14.64
C GLU A 86 -25.44 2.44 16.08
N THR A 87 -26.08 1.73 17.00
CA THR A 87 -25.65 1.57 18.39
C THR A 87 -25.29 0.12 18.67
N LEU A 88 -24.72 -0.18 19.84
CA LEU A 88 -24.46 -1.56 20.23
C LEU A 88 -25.74 -2.39 20.26
N GLU A 89 -26.86 -1.81 20.69
CA GLU A 89 -28.16 -2.47 20.75
C GLU A 89 -28.71 -2.79 19.36
N SER A 90 -28.62 -1.87 18.40
CA SER A 90 -29.10 -2.12 17.03
C SER A 90 -28.24 -3.17 16.31
N LEU A 91 -26.92 -3.12 16.50
CA LEU A 91 -25.98 -4.10 15.96
C LEU A 91 -26.17 -5.49 16.58
N ALA A 92 -26.40 -5.55 17.90
CA ALA A 92 -26.70 -6.82 18.57
C ALA A 92 -27.97 -7.47 18.02
N LYS A 93 -29.01 -6.67 17.76
CA LYS A 93 -30.25 -7.15 17.14
C LYS A 93 -30.00 -7.64 15.71
N TYR A 94 -29.28 -6.86 14.89
CA TYR A 94 -28.93 -7.26 13.53
C TYR A 94 -28.14 -8.58 13.51
N ALA A 95 -27.15 -8.72 14.40
CA ALA A 95 -26.31 -9.91 14.50
C ALA A 95 -27.10 -11.15 15.00
N ALA A 96 -28.11 -10.98 15.84
CA ALA A 96 -28.95 -12.07 16.32
C ALA A 96 -29.77 -12.73 15.20
N ASP A 97 -30.12 -11.96 14.15
CA ASP A 97 -30.88 -12.45 13.01
C ASP A 97 -29.98 -13.04 11.88
N LEU A 98 -28.65 -12.93 11.99
CA LEU A 98 -27.71 -13.49 11.00
C LEU A 98 -27.58 -15.01 11.15
N THR A 99 -27.82 -15.73 10.06
CA THR A 99 -27.70 -17.19 10.01
C THR A 99 -26.37 -17.67 9.43
N ASP A 100 -25.66 -16.81 8.69
CA ASP A 100 -24.36 -17.10 8.08
C ASP A 100 -23.54 -15.82 7.91
N VAL A 101 -22.23 -15.91 8.09
CA VAL A 101 -21.27 -14.82 7.89
C VAL A 101 -20.12 -15.34 7.06
N LYS A 102 -20.08 -14.94 5.78
CA LYS A 102 -19.04 -15.37 4.84
C LYS A 102 -17.91 -14.35 4.81
N ALA A 103 -16.72 -14.75 5.24
CA ALA A 103 -15.52 -13.96 5.08
C ALA A 103 -14.92 -14.17 3.69
N GLU A 104 -14.50 -13.09 3.05
CA GLU A 104 -13.82 -13.13 1.75
C GLU A 104 -12.32 -13.36 1.88
N SER A 105 -11.75 -14.13 0.96
CA SER A 105 -10.31 -14.39 0.87
C SER A 105 -9.50 -13.09 0.77
N GLY A 106 -8.35 -13.04 1.43
CA GLY A 106 -7.40 -11.92 1.33
C GLY A 106 -6.58 -11.89 0.04
N ARG A 107 -6.62 -12.96 -0.77
CA ARG A 107 -5.92 -13.07 -2.07
C ARG A 107 -4.43 -12.68 -2.04
N GLN A 108 -3.73 -12.93 -0.94
CA GLN A 108 -2.36 -12.46 -0.73
C GLN A 108 -1.41 -12.92 -1.84
N GLU A 109 -1.41 -14.21 -2.17
CA GLU A 109 -0.52 -14.77 -3.19
C GLU A 109 -0.81 -14.20 -4.58
N TYR A 110 -2.07 -13.89 -4.88
CA TYR A 110 -2.43 -13.21 -6.12
C TYR A 110 -1.90 -11.77 -6.14
N LEU A 111 -2.07 -11.01 -5.06
CA LEU A 111 -1.60 -9.63 -4.97
C LEU A 111 -0.07 -9.52 -4.99
N GLU A 112 0.63 -10.45 -4.35
CA GLU A 112 2.08 -10.57 -4.44
C GLU A 112 2.54 -10.87 -5.88
N ASN A 113 1.79 -11.68 -6.63
CA ASN A 113 2.07 -11.92 -8.04
C ASN A 113 1.79 -10.70 -8.92
N VAL A 114 0.71 -9.95 -8.68
CA VAL A 114 0.45 -8.66 -9.36
C VAL A 114 1.61 -7.69 -9.13
N LEU A 115 2.13 -7.62 -7.90
CA LEU A 115 3.29 -6.79 -7.60
C LEU A 115 4.52 -7.24 -8.38
N ASN A 116 4.82 -8.54 -8.40
CA ASN A 116 5.97 -9.08 -9.15
C ASN A 116 5.84 -8.87 -10.66
N ASP A 117 4.65 -9.07 -11.21
CA ASP A 117 4.31 -8.80 -12.62
C ASP A 117 4.64 -7.36 -13.00
N ILE A 118 4.28 -6.38 -12.16
CA ILE A 118 4.60 -4.97 -12.43
C ILE A 118 6.09 -4.66 -12.21
N LEU A 119 6.72 -5.29 -11.22
CA LEU A 119 8.14 -5.06 -10.93
C LEU A 119 9.06 -5.59 -12.03
N PHE A 120 8.75 -6.77 -12.59
CA PHE A 120 9.68 -7.53 -13.43
C PHE A 120 9.16 -7.83 -14.85
N GLY A 121 7.87 -7.65 -15.11
CA GLY A 121 7.25 -7.76 -16.42
C GLY A 121 7.35 -6.50 -17.27
#